data_AF-A0A7C2TWB7-F1
#
_entry.id   AF-A0A7C2TWB7-F1
#
_cell.length_a   1.000
_cell.length_b   1.000
_cell.length_c   1.000
_cell.angle_alpha   90.00
_cell.angle_beta   90.00
_cell.angle_gamma   90.00
#
_symmetry.space_group_name_H-M   'P 1'
#
loop_
_entity.id
_entity.type
_entity.pdbx_description
1 polymer ?
#
loop_
_entity_poly.entity_id
_entity_poly.type
_entity_poly.pdbx_seq_one_letter_code
_entity_poly.pdbx_strand_id
1 'polypeptide(L)'
;MKKVLLTGLCVFAGVALSAHDMFLKLETFFLKPHSPITVSLFNGTFDKSENVITRDRMVEVSIVGPQTGRVHPDTSQWRESGNTTWLDFKTGEEGTYVLGVSTKPKMIELAAKDFNDYLEHDGVLDVLAARKESNEPDKAVREMYSKHVKTIFQVGEKRSGAFKERLNYPIEIVPLQNPYTLKPGGLLEVLVLRDGNPVSNQLVYASYEGYHQHADTSGHVEAVKTRTDENGLAQIKLSQAGKWYLRLIHMVPSNKDGVDYESNWTTLTFEIKAAARK
;
A
#
# COMPACT_ATOMS: atom_id res chain seq x y z
N MET A 1 21.24 -55.65 -23.71
CA MET A 1 20.54 -54.75 -22.76
C MET A 1 21.01 -53.32 -23.02
N LYS A 2 20.26 -52.51 -23.77
CA LYS A 2 20.61 -51.11 -24.05
C LYS A 2 19.94 -50.22 -22.99
N LYS A 3 20.74 -49.50 -22.21
CA LYS A 3 20.27 -48.56 -21.18
C LYS A 3 19.68 -47.33 -21.89
N VAL A 4 18.40 -47.07 -21.66
CA VAL A 4 17.73 -45.83 -22.08
C VAL A 4 18.06 -44.77 -21.04
N LEU A 5 18.73 -43.69 -21.46
CA LEU A 5 19.01 -42.53 -20.63
C LEU A 5 17.75 -41.64 -20.65
N LEU A 6 17.02 -41.58 -19.54
CA LEU A 6 15.91 -40.65 -19.37
C LEU A 6 16.50 -39.29 -18.95
N THR A 7 16.59 -38.36 -19.89
CA THR A 7 16.90 -36.96 -19.58
C THR A 7 15.63 -36.30 -19.06
N GLY A 8 15.50 -36.18 -17.74
CA GLY A 8 14.38 -35.48 -17.11
C GLY A 8 14.47 -33.98 -17.38
N LEU A 9 13.55 -33.47 -18.19
CA LEU A 9 13.37 -32.04 -18.43
C LEU A 9 12.75 -31.41 -17.17
N CYS A 10 13.56 -30.82 -16.29
CA CYS A 10 13.06 -29.98 -15.21
C CYS A 10 12.51 -28.68 -15.80
N VAL A 11 11.19 -28.60 -15.91
CA VAL A 11 10.48 -27.34 -16.22
C VAL A 11 10.55 -26.48 -14.96
N PHE A 12 11.50 -25.54 -14.92
CA PHE A 12 11.43 -24.42 -13.99
C PHE A 12 10.28 -23.52 -14.43
N ALA A 13 9.12 -23.68 -13.81
CA ALA A 13 8.07 -22.67 -13.87
C ALA A 13 8.61 -21.44 -13.11
N GLY A 14 9.14 -20.47 -13.86
CA GLY A 14 9.46 -19.15 -13.32
C GLY A 14 8.18 -18.49 -12.85
N VAL A 15 7.88 -18.62 -11.56
CA VAL A 15 6.90 -17.74 -10.92
C VAL A 15 7.57 -16.39 -10.88
N ALA A 16 7.10 -15.44 -11.69
CA ALA A 16 7.43 -14.04 -11.49
C ALA A 16 6.91 -13.67 -10.09
N LEU A 17 7.77 -13.73 -9.08
CA LEU A 17 7.49 -13.24 -7.74
C LEU A 17 7.53 -11.71 -7.80
N SER A 18 6.47 -11.12 -8.37
CA SER A 18 6.22 -9.70 -8.18
C SER A 18 5.75 -9.51 -6.75
N ALA A 19 6.45 -8.69 -5.98
CA ALA A 19 5.99 -8.29 -4.67
C ALA A 19 4.81 -7.33 -4.88
N HIS A 20 3.59 -7.84 -4.74
CA HIS A 20 2.41 -7.03 -4.98
C HIS A 20 2.28 -5.88 -3.98
N ASP A 21 1.68 -4.76 -4.39
CA ASP A 21 1.13 -3.80 -3.43
C ASP A 21 -0.15 -4.34 -2.79
N MET A 22 -0.58 -3.71 -1.70
CA MET A 22 -1.85 -4.01 -1.05
C MET A 22 -2.67 -2.73 -0.90
N PHE A 23 -3.96 -2.78 -1.19
CA PHE A 23 -4.83 -1.60 -1.18
C PHE A 23 -6.19 -1.92 -0.56
N LEU A 24 -6.69 -1.00 0.26
CA LEU A 24 -8.11 -0.94 0.59
C LEU A 24 -8.81 -0.08 -0.45
N LYS A 25 -9.85 -0.59 -1.11
CA LYS A 25 -10.58 0.13 -2.16
C LYS A 25 -12.09 0.07 -1.93
N LEU A 26 -12.76 1.12 -2.39
CA LEU A 26 -14.21 1.18 -2.49
C LEU A 26 -14.59 1.43 -3.95
N GLU A 27 -15.81 1.02 -4.32
CA GLU A 27 -16.39 1.38 -5.61
C GLU A 27 -16.53 2.91 -5.74
N THR A 28 -17.03 3.53 -4.67
CA THR A 28 -16.98 4.98 -4.45
C THR A 28 -16.58 5.26 -3.00
N PHE A 29 -15.84 6.35 -2.81
CA PHE A 29 -15.42 6.79 -1.47
C PHE A 29 -16.36 7.86 -0.89
N PHE A 30 -17.48 8.13 -1.56
CA PHE A 30 -18.53 9.04 -1.09
C PHE A 30 -19.79 8.26 -0.75
N LEU A 31 -20.03 8.09 0.53
CA LEU A 31 -20.98 7.13 1.09
C LEU A 31 -22.11 7.85 1.84
N LYS A 32 -23.24 7.17 1.96
CA LYS A 32 -24.37 7.65 2.77
C LYS A 32 -24.21 7.19 4.23
N PRO A 33 -24.72 7.98 5.20
CA PRO A 33 -24.82 7.54 6.59
C PRO A 33 -25.65 6.27 6.73
N HIS A 34 -25.35 5.48 7.76
CA HIS A 34 -26.12 4.28 8.13
C HIS A 34 -26.44 3.33 6.97
N SER A 35 -25.52 3.19 6.03
CA SER A 35 -25.71 2.40 4.81
C SER A 35 -24.73 1.23 4.77
N PRO A 36 -25.14 0.07 4.25
CA PRO A 36 -24.22 -1.05 4.04
C PRO A 36 -23.19 -0.66 2.99
N ILE A 37 -21.94 -1.04 3.23
CA ILE A 37 -20.81 -0.83 2.33
C ILE A 37 -19.92 -2.06 2.29
N THR A 38 -19.17 -2.17 1.20
CA THR A 38 -18.17 -3.20 0.99
C THR A 38 -16.85 -2.54 0.65
N VAL A 39 -15.79 -2.92 1.35
CA VAL A 39 -14.41 -2.53 1.05
C VAL A 39 -13.67 -3.75 0.54
N SER A 40 -12.96 -3.63 -0.57
CA SER A 40 -12.06 -4.67 -1.05
C SER A 40 -10.65 -4.45 -0.52
N LEU A 41 -9.99 -5.53 -0.13
CA LEU A 41 -8.56 -5.59 0.15
C LEU A 41 -7.89 -6.30 -1.04
N PHE A 42 -7.31 -5.50 -1.92
CA PHE A 42 -6.57 -5.96 -3.08
C PHE A 42 -5.14 -6.30 -2.67
N ASN A 43 -4.61 -7.40 -3.18
CA ASN A 43 -3.18 -7.69 -3.20
C ASN A 43 -2.76 -7.90 -4.66
N GLY A 44 -2.15 -6.90 -5.25
CA GLY A 44 -1.86 -6.85 -6.69
C GLY A 44 -1.49 -5.45 -7.14
N THR A 45 -1.95 -5.08 -8.33
CA THR A 45 -1.93 -3.69 -8.79
C THR A 45 -3.14 -2.93 -8.25
N PHE A 46 -3.18 -1.62 -8.46
CA PHE A 46 -4.36 -0.84 -8.08
C PHE A 46 -5.62 -1.28 -8.84
N ASP A 47 -5.49 -1.83 -10.05
CA ASP A 47 -6.62 -2.23 -10.90
C ASP A 47 -7.05 -3.69 -10.69
N LYS A 48 -6.15 -4.56 -10.23
CA LYS A 48 -6.39 -6.00 -10.17
C LYS A 48 -5.77 -6.64 -8.93
N SER A 49 -6.59 -7.38 -8.19
CA SER A 49 -6.12 -8.29 -7.14
C SER A 49 -5.72 -9.65 -7.72
N GLU A 50 -4.59 -10.18 -7.27
CA GLU A 50 -4.02 -11.43 -7.76
C GLU A 50 -4.21 -12.60 -6.78
N ASN A 51 -4.37 -12.30 -5.49
CA ASN A 51 -4.67 -13.30 -4.46
C ASN A 51 -5.38 -12.69 -3.25
N VAL A 52 -6.02 -13.56 -2.47
CA VAL A 52 -6.64 -13.19 -1.19
C VAL A 52 -5.59 -12.96 -0.11
N ILE A 53 -5.94 -12.12 0.88
CA ILE A 53 -5.25 -12.00 2.17
C ILE A 53 -6.19 -12.53 3.24
N THR A 54 -5.82 -13.65 3.85
CA THR A 54 -6.64 -14.35 4.84
C THR A 54 -6.69 -13.59 6.16
N ARG A 55 -7.79 -13.73 6.92
CA ARG A 55 -8.00 -12.97 8.17
C ARG A 55 -6.93 -13.23 9.23
N ASP A 56 -6.35 -14.43 9.29
CA ASP A 56 -5.30 -14.80 10.25
C ASP A 56 -3.98 -14.01 10.02
N ARG A 57 -3.81 -13.43 8.83
CA ARG A 57 -2.68 -12.57 8.48
C ARG A 57 -2.82 -11.16 9.03
N MET A 58 -4.03 -10.72 9.36
CA MET A 58 -4.29 -9.35 9.81
C MET A 58 -4.06 -9.24 11.33
N VAL A 59 -3.02 -8.54 11.74
CA VAL A 59 -2.70 -8.32 13.17
C VAL A 59 -3.56 -7.23 13.79
N GLU A 60 -3.91 -6.23 13.00
CA GLU A 60 -4.68 -5.09 13.48
C GLU A 60 -5.55 -4.53 12.36
N VAL A 61 -6.83 -4.33 12.66
CA VAL A 61 -7.81 -3.72 11.75
C VAL A 61 -8.56 -2.67 12.54
N SER A 62 -8.55 -1.44 12.04
CA SER A 62 -9.12 -0.30 12.77
C SER A 62 -10.00 0.53 11.84
N ILE A 63 -11.23 0.84 12.26
CA ILE A 63 -12.08 1.88 11.68
C ILE A 63 -12.17 3.02 12.67
N VAL A 64 -11.86 4.23 12.23
CA VAL A 64 -12.04 5.47 13.00
C VAL A 64 -12.91 6.43 12.20
N GLY A 65 -13.90 7.01 12.87
CA GLY A 65 -14.89 7.90 12.28
C GLY A 65 -15.10 9.17 13.11
N PRO A 66 -16.22 9.88 12.94
CA PRO A 66 -16.58 11.05 13.75
C PRO A 66 -16.94 10.71 15.20
N GLN A 67 -17.35 9.47 15.49
CA GLN A 67 -17.58 9.00 16.85
C GLN A 67 -16.27 8.89 17.64
N THR A 68 -16.37 8.93 18.97
CA THR A 68 -15.22 8.71 19.85
C THR A 68 -14.75 7.26 19.81
N GLY A 69 -13.44 7.08 19.69
CA GLY A 69 -12.79 5.77 19.78
C GLY A 69 -12.57 5.07 18.44
N ARG A 70 -11.93 3.90 18.53
CA ARG A 70 -11.56 3.03 17.41
C ARG A 70 -12.44 1.79 17.44
N VAL A 71 -12.96 1.38 16.29
CA VAL A 71 -13.75 0.16 16.12
C VAL A 71 -12.92 -0.89 15.40
N HIS A 72 -13.00 -2.13 15.86
CA HIS A 72 -12.34 -3.27 15.21
C HIS A 72 -13.43 -4.15 14.58
N PRO A 73 -13.43 -4.33 13.24
CA PRO A 73 -14.41 -5.19 12.59
C PRO A 73 -14.35 -6.64 13.06
N ASP A 74 -15.51 -7.25 13.23
CA ASP A 74 -15.62 -8.66 13.60
C ASP A 74 -15.13 -9.57 12.46
N THR A 75 -14.63 -10.75 12.82
CA THR A 75 -14.15 -11.73 11.83
C THR A 75 -15.22 -12.18 10.83
N SER A 76 -16.50 -12.23 11.23
CA SER A 76 -17.64 -12.59 10.37
C SER A 76 -17.95 -11.55 9.30
N GLN A 77 -17.42 -10.34 9.44
CA GLN A 77 -17.58 -9.26 8.45
C GLN A 77 -16.62 -9.42 7.26
N TRP A 78 -15.66 -10.34 7.36
CA TRP A 78 -14.70 -10.63 6.32
C TRP A 78 -15.12 -11.84 5.51
N ARG A 79 -14.94 -11.76 4.19
CA ARG A 79 -15.15 -12.89 3.28
C ARG A 79 -14.13 -12.89 2.16
N GLU A 80 -13.87 -14.07 1.63
CA GLU A 80 -13.00 -14.28 0.48
C GLU A 80 -13.85 -14.66 -0.72
N SER A 81 -13.62 -14.03 -1.87
CA SER A 81 -14.31 -14.39 -3.12
C SER A 81 -13.44 -14.05 -4.32
N GLY A 82 -13.23 -15.03 -5.20
CA GLY A 82 -12.23 -14.94 -6.26
C GLY A 82 -10.83 -14.73 -5.68
N ASN A 83 -10.11 -13.75 -6.23
CA ASN A 83 -8.76 -13.39 -5.79
C ASN A 83 -8.76 -12.16 -4.85
N THR A 84 -9.87 -11.89 -4.16
CA THR A 84 -10.03 -10.68 -3.34
C THR A 84 -10.62 -11.00 -1.98
N THR A 85 -10.09 -10.33 -0.95
CA THR A 85 -10.67 -10.31 0.39
C THR A 85 -11.59 -9.10 0.53
N TRP A 86 -12.76 -9.27 1.12
CA TRP A 86 -13.80 -8.25 1.24
C TRP A 86 -14.15 -8.03 2.71
N LEU A 87 -14.40 -6.77 3.08
CA LEU A 87 -14.92 -6.36 4.38
C LEU A 87 -16.28 -5.69 4.18
N ASP A 88 -17.31 -6.26 4.79
CA ASP A 88 -18.68 -5.75 4.74
C ASP A 88 -19.08 -5.13 6.09
N PHE A 89 -19.54 -3.89 6.08
CA PHE A 89 -20.04 -3.24 7.31
C PHE A 89 -21.03 -2.12 7.00
N LYS A 90 -21.66 -1.58 8.05
CA LYS A 90 -22.57 -0.45 7.95
C LYS A 90 -21.84 0.83 8.36
N THR A 91 -21.94 1.89 7.56
CA THR A 91 -21.42 3.21 7.94
C THR A 91 -22.14 3.75 9.17
N GLY A 92 -21.45 4.62 9.93
CA GLY A 92 -22.02 5.32 11.08
C GLY A 92 -22.57 6.69 10.70
N GLU A 93 -22.40 7.63 11.63
CA GLU A 93 -22.74 9.04 11.50
C GLU A 93 -21.95 9.74 10.38
N GLU A 94 -22.45 10.91 9.97
CA GLU A 94 -21.76 11.77 9.01
C GLU A 94 -20.37 12.21 9.49
N GLY A 95 -19.37 12.00 8.64
CA GLY A 95 -17.97 12.29 8.94
C GLY A 95 -17.02 11.75 7.88
N THR A 96 -15.77 12.14 8.00
CA THR A 96 -14.65 11.50 7.32
C THR A 96 -14.18 10.33 8.17
N TYR A 97 -13.89 9.20 7.53
CA TYR A 97 -13.46 7.96 8.17
C TYR A 97 -12.08 7.56 7.66
N VAL A 98 -11.34 6.84 8.49
CA VAL A 98 -10.17 6.07 8.07
C VAL A 98 -10.37 4.61 8.47
N LEU A 99 -10.09 3.70 7.55
CA LEU A 99 -9.99 2.27 7.79
C LEU A 99 -8.55 1.85 7.52
N GLY A 100 -7.97 1.04 8.40
CA GLY A 100 -6.64 0.47 8.21
C GLY A 100 -6.59 -1.03 8.45
N VAL A 101 -5.64 -1.68 7.78
CA VAL A 101 -5.27 -3.08 7.97
C VAL A 101 -3.75 -3.19 8.06
N SER A 102 -3.27 -3.84 9.12
CA SER A 102 -1.86 -4.19 9.33
C SER A 102 -1.72 -5.71 9.33
N THR A 103 -0.65 -6.23 8.71
CA THR A 103 -0.43 -7.67 8.55
C THR A 103 0.76 -8.19 9.34
N LYS A 104 0.75 -9.49 9.66
CA LYS A 104 1.87 -10.23 10.23
C LYS A 104 3.08 -10.15 9.28
N PRO A 105 4.32 -10.28 9.77
CA PRO A 105 5.46 -10.46 8.88
C PRO A 105 5.37 -11.77 8.07
N LYS A 106 6.00 -11.79 6.89
CA LYS A 106 6.34 -13.00 6.13
C LYS A 106 7.82 -12.98 5.80
N MET A 107 8.41 -14.16 5.74
CA MET A 107 9.73 -14.37 5.16
C MET A 107 9.60 -14.69 3.68
N ILE A 108 10.48 -14.13 2.88
CA ILE A 108 10.71 -14.49 1.49
C ILE A 108 12.22 -14.56 1.24
N GLU A 109 12.65 -15.51 0.43
CA GLU A 109 14.02 -15.62 -0.04
C GLU A 109 14.04 -15.35 -1.53
N LEU A 110 14.90 -14.43 -1.96
CA LEU A 110 15.00 -13.97 -3.34
C LEU A 110 16.43 -14.15 -3.82
N ALA A 111 16.57 -14.68 -5.04
CA ALA A 111 17.84 -14.66 -5.73
C ALA A 111 18.27 -13.21 -5.96
N ALA A 112 19.57 -12.98 -6.07
CA ALA A 112 20.12 -11.62 -6.15
C ALA A 112 19.53 -10.80 -7.32
N LYS A 113 19.40 -11.44 -8.49
CA LYS A 113 18.77 -10.83 -9.66
C LYS A 113 17.30 -10.46 -9.39
N ASP A 114 16.51 -11.39 -8.87
CA ASP A 114 15.09 -11.17 -8.60
C ASP A 114 14.88 -10.06 -7.57
N PHE A 115 15.76 -9.98 -6.55
CA PHE A 115 15.72 -8.90 -5.58
C PHE A 115 16.07 -7.55 -6.22
N ASN A 116 17.13 -7.48 -7.02
CA ASN A 116 17.49 -6.22 -7.68
C ASN A 116 16.39 -5.75 -8.66
N ASP A 117 15.77 -6.68 -9.40
CA ASP A 117 14.63 -6.40 -10.27
C ASP A 117 13.43 -5.90 -9.46
N TYR A 118 13.15 -6.52 -8.31
CA TYR A 118 12.12 -6.08 -7.36
C TYR A 118 12.39 -4.65 -6.86
N LEU A 119 13.59 -4.35 -6.39
CA LEU A 119 13.93 -3.01 -5.88
C LEU A 119 13.79 -1.93 -6.98
N GLU A 120 14.18 -2.25 -8.21
CA GLU A 120 14.03 -1.35 -9.36
C GLU A 120 12.56 -1.14 -9.73
N HIS A 121 11.81 -2.24 -9.86
CA HIS A 121 10.42 -2.24 -10.29
C HIS A 121 9.51 -1.51 -9.29
N ASP A 122 9.67 -1.78 -7.99
CA ASP A 122 8.79 -1.25 -6.94
C ASP A 122 9.29 0.08 -6.35
N GLY A 123 10.46 0.55 -6.81
CA GLY A 123 10.97 1.89 -6.49
C GLY A 123 11.70 1.98 -5.16
N VAL A 124 12.31 0.89 -4.69
CA VAL A 124 13.16 0.84 -3.48
C VAL A 124 14.60 1.24 -3.85
N LEU A 125 14.73 2.43 -4.45
CA LEU A 125 15.93 2.84 -5.19
C LEU A 125 17.15 3.08 -4.29
N ASP A 126 16.94 3.48 -3.03
CA ASP A 126 18.05 3.73 -2.10
C ASP A 126 18.75 2.44 -1.71
N VAL A 127 17.98 1.36 -1.48
CA VAL A 127 18.54 0.03 -1.21
C VAL A 127 19.23 -0.52 -2.46
N LEU A 128 18.65 -0.32 -3.64
CA LEU A 128 19.27 -0.71 -4.91
C LEU A 128 20.61 -0.01 -5.13
N ALA A 129 20.68 1.30 -4.85
CA ALA A 129 21.91 2.08 -4.93
C ALA A 129 22.97 1.56 -3.94
N ALA A 130 22.60 1.39 -2.67
CA ALA A 130 23.50 0.89 -1.64
C ALA A 130 24.08 -0.50 -1.98
N ARG A 131 23.28 -1.39 -2.56
CA ARG A 131 23.74 -2.73 -3.01
C ARG A 131 24.74 -2.68 -4.16
N LYS A 132 24.56 -1.73 -5.08
CA LYS A 132 25.50 -1.52 -6.20
C LYS A 132 26.86 -1.00 -5.69
N GLU A 133 26.85 -0.19 -4.64
CA GLU A 133 28.06 0.35 -4.02
C GLU A 133 28.80 -0.67 -3.15
N SER A 134 28.10 -1.58 -2.46
CA SER A 134 28.68 -2.52 -1.50
C SER A 134 29.27 -3.82 -2.11
N ASN A 135 29.26 -3.97 -3.43
CA ASN A 135 29.70 -5.19 -4.14
C ASN A 135 28.94 -6.47 -3.71
N GLU A 136 27.67 -6.33 -3.31
CA GLU A 136 26.73 -7.43 -3.04
C GLU A 136 25.60 -7.63 -4.07
N PRO A 137 25.69 -7.16 -5.34
CA PRO A 137 24.57 -7.28 -6.27
C PRO A 137 24.24 -8.74 -6.61
N ASP A 138 25.17 -9.66 -6.33
CA ASP A 138 25.07 -11.10 -6.62
C ASP A 138 24.68 -11.96 -5.40
N LYS A 139 24.41 -11.35 -4.23
CA LYS A 139 23.95 -12.07 -3.05
C LYS A 139 22.43 -12.20 -3.01
N ALA A 140 21.95 -13.43 -2.86
CA ALA A 140 20.57 -13.71 -2.47
C ALA A 140 20.26 -13.07 -1.11
N VAL A 141 18.99 -12.81 -0.86
CA VAL A 141 18.53 -12.14 0.36
C VAL A 141 17.31 -12.83 0.93
N ARG A 142 17.22 -12.82 2.26
CA ARG A 142 16.02 -13.14 3.03
C ARG A 142 15.41 -11.86 3.55
N GLU A 143 14.22 -11.56 3.04
CA GLU A 143 13.46 -10.39 3.42
C GLU A 143 12.32 -10.79 4.35
N MET A 144 12.18 -10.05 5.44
CA MET A 144 10.98 -10.08 6.27
C MET A 144 10.10 -8.88 5.96
N TYR A 145 8.94 -9.10 5.34
CA TYR A 145 8.05 -8.02 4.92
C TYR A 145 6.71 -8.03 5.64
N SER A 146 6.16 -6.83 5.87
CA SER A 146 4.80 -6.61 6.37
C SER A 146 4.12 -5.49 5.56
N LYS A 147 2.79 -5.51 5.50
CA LYS A 147 1.98 -4.50 4.78
C LYS A 147 0.97 -3.83 5.70
N HIS A 148 0.87 -2.52 5.59
CA HIS A 148 0.09 -1.63 6.46
C HIS A 148 -0.66 -0.61 5.61
N VAL A 149 -1.93 -0.84 5.37
CA VAL A 149 -2.68 -0.10 4.35
C VAL A 149 -3.82 0.67 4.98
N LYS A 150 -4.12 1.83 4.42
CA LYS A 150 -5.22 2.69 4.86
C LYS A 150 -6.08 3.13 3.68
N THR A 151 -7.34 3.37 3.97
CA THR A 151 -8.25 4.08 3.09
C THR A 151 -8.97 5.17 3.88
N ILE A 152 -9.11 6.34 3.29
CA ILE A 152 -9.91 7.45 3.83
C ILE A 152 -11.15 7.57 2.96
N PHE A 153 -12.33 7.59 3.57
CA PHE A 153 -13.61 7.73 2.87
C PHE A 153 -14.54 8.73 3.56
N GLN A 154 -15.48 9.28 2.80
CA GLN A 154 -16.39 10.32 3.27
C GLN A 154 -17.82 9.78 3.39
N VAL A 155 -18.41 9.90 4.57
CA VAL A 155 -19.81 9.55 4.86
C VAL A 155 -20.61 10.84 5.06
N GLY A 156 -21.60 11.09 4.21
CA GLY A 156 -22.37 12.35 4.20
C GLY A 156 -21.51 13.59 3.93
N GLU A 157 -22.01 14.76 4.28
CA GLU A 157 -21.37 16.03 3.90
C GLU A 157 -20.47 16.64 4.99
N LYS A 158 -20.62 16.22 6.25
CA LYS A 158 -19.76 16.68 7.34
C LYS A 158 -18.32 16.19 7.17
N ARG A 159 -17.36 17.10 7.03
CA ARG A 159 -15.91 16.79 7.05
C ARG A 159 -15.43 16.76 8.50
N SER A 160 -14.87 15.62 8.93
CA SER A 160 -14.37 15.43 10.31
C SER A 160 -12.88 15.04 10.30
N GLY A 161 -12.30 14.89 11.49
CA GLY A 161 -10.85 14.75 11.69
C GLY A 161 -10.29 13.33 11.66
N ALA A 162 -11.06 12.27 11.40
CA ALA A 162 -10.53 10.91 11.53
C ALA A 162 -9.40 10.59 10.54
N PHE A 163 -9.32 11.32 9.41
CA PHE A 163 -8.28 11.13 8.39
C PHE A 163 -6.84 11.29 8.92
N LYS A 164 -6.63 12.05 10.01
CA LYS A 164 -5.30 12.30 10.61
C LYS A 164 -4.96 11.32 11.74
N GLU A 165 -5.83 10.35 12.02
CA GLU A 165 -5.63 9.41 13.11
C GLU A 165 -4.45 8.47 12.80
N ARG A 166 -3.56 8.36 13.80
CA ARG A 166 -2.43 7.43 13.79
C ARG A 166 -2.93 6.08 14.28
N LEU A 167 -2.80 5.06 13.43
CA LEU A 167 -3.24 3.71 13.75
C LEU A 167 -2.18 2.93 14.52
N ASN A 168 -0.98 3.50 14.70
CA ASN A 168 0.21 2.93 15.33
C ASN A 168 0.70 1.70 14.56
N TYR A 169 0.71 1.80 13.23
CA TYR A 169 1.33 0.78 12.38
C TYR A 169 2.84 1.03 12.26
N PRO A 170 3.65 -0.01 11.99
CA PRO A 170 5.10 0.12 11.84
C PRO A 170 5.54 1.23 10.87
N ILE A 171 4.76 1.43 9.80
CA ILE A 171 4.91 2.56 8.88
C ILE A 171 3.51 3.09 8.51
N GLU A 172 3.37 4.41 8.43
CA GLU A 172 2.10 5.07 8.15
C GLU A 172 2.26 6.30 7.25
N ILE A 173 1.32 6.51 6.34
CA ILE A 173 1.09 7.78 5.65
C ILE A 173 -0.13 8.45 6.31
N VAL A 174 0.04 9.69 6.78
CA VAL A 174 -1.00 10.45 7.49
C VAL A 174 -1.20 11.82 6.82
N PRO A 175 -2.37 12.11 6.22
CA PRO A 175 -2.63 13.45 5.69
C PRO A 175 -2.70 14.52 6.77
N LEU A 176 -2.20 15.72 6.45
CA LEU A 176 -2.28 16.89 7.32
C LEU A 176 -3.55 17.70 7.11
N GLN A 177 -4.16 17.58 5.94
CA GLN A 177 -5.46 18.14 5.58
C GLN A 177 -6.44 17.04 5.15
N ASN A 178 -7.72 17.32 5.29
CA ASN A 178 -8.76 16.40 4.84
C ASN A 178 -8.71 16.30 3.30
N PRO A 179 -8.45 15.13 2.68
CA PRO A 179 -8.37 15.03 1.23
C PRO A 179 -9.68 15.45 0.53
N TYR A 180 -10.82 15.37 1.22
CA TYR A 180 -12.14 15.75 0.69
C TYR A 180 -12.43 17.25 0.72
N THR A 181 -11.49 18.08 1.18
CA THR A 181 -11.54 19.53 0.97
C THR A 181 -10.75 19.96 -0.26
N LEU A 182 -9.99 19.05 -0.87
CA LEU A 182 -9.19 19.31 -2.06
C LEU A 182 -10.00 19.09 -3.35
N LYS A 183 -9.51 19.68 -4.43
CA LYS A 183 -10.04 19.56 -5.80
C LYS A 183 -8.89 19.18 -6.73
N PRO A 184 -9.18 18.77 -7.98
CA PRO A 184 -8.14 18.65 -9.01
C PRO A 184 -7.26 19.90 -9.08
N GLY A 185 -5.94 19.69 -9.14
CA GLY A 185 -4.92 20.72 -8.99
C GLY A 185 -4.55 21.06 -7.55
N GLY A 186 -5.19 20.47 -6.53
CA GLY A 186 -4.86 20.65 -5.13
C GLY A 186 -3.52 20.02 -4.74
N LEU A 187 -2.94 20.51 -3.64
CA LEU A 187 -1.74 19.94 -3.03
C LEU A 187 -2.14 19.24 -1.73
N LEU A 188 -1.91 17.93 -1.67
CA LEU A 188 -2.06 17.14 -0.46
C LEU A 188 -0.71 17.06 0.25
N GLU A 189 -0.68 17.37 1.54
CA GLU A 189 0.50 17.22 2.38
C GLU A 189 0.30 16.01 3.28
N VAL A 190 1.32 15.17 3.35
CA VAL A 190 1.29 13.96 4.18
C VAL A 190 2.54 13.90 5.04
N LEU A 191 2.36 13.38 6.25
CA LEU A 191 3.42 12.99 7.16
C LEU A 191 3.64 11.49 7.05
N VAL A 192 4.88 11.07 6.80
CA VAL A 192 5.29 9.66 6.86
C VAL A 192 5.90 9.38 8.22
N LEU A 193 5.37 8.36 8.89
CA LEU A 193 5.80 7.94 10.22
C LEU A 193 6.31 6.50 10.18
N ARG A 194 7.42 6.23 10.85
CA ARG A 194 7.88 4.89 11.23
C ARG A 194 7.87 4.78 12.74
N ASP A 195 7.16 3.79 13.26
CA ASP A 195 7.04 3.56 14.71
C ASP A 195 6.65 4.86 15.47
N GLY A 196 5.77 5.67 14.86
CA GLY A 196 5.31 6.96 15.40
C GLY A 196 6.23 8.17 15.16
N ASN A 197 7.42 7.98 14.60
CA ASN A 197 8.42 9.05 14.37
C ASN A 197 8.49 9.45 12.89
N PRO A 198 8.67 10.75 12.56
CA PRO A 198 8.83 11.19 11.18
C PRO A 198 10.00 10.52 10.44
N VAL A 199 9.79 10.16 9.17
CA VAL A 199 10.82 9.54 8.32
C VAL A 199 11.29 10.54 7.27
N SER A 200 12.53 11.01 7.38
CA SER A 200 13.13 11.91 6.41
C SER A 200 13.64 11.20 5.16
N ASN A 201 13.68 11.90 4.03
CA ASN A 201 14.25 11.43 2.76
C ASN A 201 13.63 10.12 2.22
N GLN A 202 12.42 9.76 2.65
CA GLN A 202 11.70 8.58 2.19
C GLN A 202 11.09 8.85 0.82
N LEU A 203 11.33 7.97 -0.15
CA LEU A 203 10.59 7.98 -1.42
C LEU A 203 9.10 7.70 -1.19
N VAL A 204 8.27 8.58 -1.73
CA VAL A 204 6.81 8.45 -1.75
C VAL A 204 6.33 8.56 -3.18
N TYR A 205 5.50 7.61 -3.57
CA TYR A 205 4.87 7.55 -4.89
C TYR A 205 3.37 7.82 -4.75
N ALA A 206 2.78 8.47 -5.75
CA ALA A 206 1.33 8.63 -5.82
C ALA A 206 0.83 8.54 -7.26
N SER A 207 -0.35 7.96 -7.42
CA SER A 207 -0.98 7.78 -8.72
C SER A 207 -2.49 7.56 -8.57
N TYR A 208 -3.17 7.30 -9.67
CA TYR A 208 -4.63 7.19 -9.73
C TYR A 208 -5.09 6.08 -10.67
N GLU A 209 -6.31 5.59 -10.43
CA GLU A 209 -6.96 4.56 -11.25
C GLU A 209 -6.99 4.97 -12.73
N GLY A 210 -6.53 4.08 -13.61
CA GLY A 210 -6.43 4.33 -15.06
C GLY A 210 -5.25 5.18 -15.51
N TYR A 211 -4.30 5.50 -14.62
CA TYR A 211 -3.05 6.12 -15.04
C TYR A 211 -2.19 5.11 -15.82
N HIS A 212 -1.84 5.48 -17.05
CA HIS A 212 -0.88 4.74 -17.85
C HIS A 212 0.07 5.73 -18.49
N GLN A 213 1.37 5.62 -18.17
CA GLN A 213 2.42 6.32 -18.89
C GLN A 213 3.30 5.27 -19.57
N HIS A 214 3.59 5.47 -20.85
CA HIS A 214 4.59 4.69 -21.55
C HIS A 214 5.96 5.11 -21.00
N ALA A 215 6.66 4.21 -20.30
CA ALA A 215 8.08 4.36 -20.05
C ALA A 215 8.87 3.44 -20.98
N ASP A 216 10.05 3.93 -21.39
CA ASP A 216 11.07 3.15 -22.10
C ASP A 216 11.79 2.17 -21.15
N THR A 217 11.50 2.21 -19.84
CA THR A 217 12.06 1.33 -18.81
C THR A 217 10.97 0.51 -18.12
N SER A 218 11.33 -0.67 -17.62
CA SER A 218 10.43 -1.70 -17.08
C SER A 218 9.86 -1.43 -15.68
N GLY A 219 10.00 -0.21 -15.14
CA GLY A 219 9.55 0.12 -13.77
C GLY A 219 8.11 0.62 -13.69
N HIS A 220 7.50 0.55 -12.50
CA HIS A 220 6.22 1.20 -12.23
C HIS A 220 6.34 2.72 -12.42
N VAL A 221 5.66 3.26 -13.43
CA VAL A 221 5.55 4.70 -13.63
C VAL A 221 4.34 5.22 -12.86
N GLU A 222 4.61 6.07 -11.89
CA GLU A 222 3.60 6.69 -11.05
C GLU A 222 3.48 8.16 -11.40
N ALA A 223 2.26 8.70 -11.32
CA ALA A 223 2.00 10.10 -11.70
C ALA A 223 2.82 11.11 -10.88
N VAL A 224 3.21 10.75 -9.66
CA VAL A 224 4.03 11.56 -8.77
C VAL A 224 5.09 10.68 -8.10
N LYS A 225 6.34 11.17 -8.11
CA LYS A 225 7.45 10.67 -7.29
C LYS A 225 8.03 11.84 -6.51
N THR A 226 8.07 11.72 -5.18
CA THR A 226 8.60 12.76 -4.29
C THR A 226 9.36 12.14 -3.13
N ARG A 227 10.02 12.97 -2.32
CA ARG A 227 10.65 12.55 -1.07
C ARG A 227 10.13 13.36 0.11
N THR A 228 10.13 12.74 1.28
CA THR A 228 9.87 13.47 2.52
C THR A 228 11.04 14.38 2.89
N ASP A 229 10.72 15.53 3.48
CA ASP A 229 11.70 16.45 4.05
C ASP A 229 12.24 15.96 5.42
N GLU A 230 13.02 16.79 6.10
CA GLU A 230 13.57 16.50 7.44
C GLU A 230 12.50 16.27 8.52
N ASN A 231 11.29 16.78 8.31
CA ASN A 231 10.15 16.64 9.22
C ASN A 231 9.22 15.48 8.81
N GLY A 232 9.62 14.67 7.82
CA GLY A 232 8.84 13.56 7.30
C GLY A 232 7.68 13.97 6.41
N LEU A 233 7.66 15.21 5.90
CA LEU A 233 6.57 15.76 5.11
C LEU A 233 6.81 15.58 3.61
N ALA A 234 5.79 15.13 2.89
CA ALA A 234 5.78 15.06 1.44
C ALA A 234 4.57 15.80 0.87
N GLN A 235 4.76 16.43 -0.29
CA GLN A 235 3.71 17.15 -1.01
C GLN A 235 3.34 16.43 -2.31
N ILE A 236 2.04 16.17 -2.49
CA ILE A 236 1.48 15.40 -3.60
C ILE A 236 0.51 16.29 -4.38
N LYS A 237 0.84 16.57 -5.64
CA LYS A 237 -0.03 17.31 -6.54
C LYS A 237 -1.11 16.38 -7.10
N LEU A 238 -2.36 16.60 -6.71
CA LEU A 238 -3.50 15.83 -7.17
C LEU A 238 -4.00 16.42 -8.49
N SER A 239 -3.38 16.04 -9.60
CA SER A 239 -3.58 16.66 -10.93
C SER A 239 -5.00 16.57 -11.46
N GLN A 240 -5.76 15.55 -11.05
CA GLN A 240 -7.08 15.25 -11.60
C GLN A 240 -8.03 14.62 -10.56
N ALA A 241 -9.29 14.49 -10.95
CA ALA A 241 -10.28 13.72 -10.22
C ALA A 241 -10.06 12.21 -10.41
N GLY A 242 -10.63 11.41 -9.51
CA GLY A 242 -10.56 9.95 -9.54
C GLY A 242 -10.09 9.36 -8.22
N LYS A 243 -9.94 8.03 -8.20
CA LYS A 243 -9.42 7.28 -7.06
C LYS A 243 -7.90 7.36 -7.07
N TRP A 244 -7.35 7.94 -6.02
CA TRP A 244 -5.91 8.10 -5.83
C TRP A 244 -5.39 7.07 -4.83
N TYR A 245 -4.13 6.72 -4.98
CA TYR A 245 -3.35 6.05 -3.96
C TYR A 245 -1.98 6.70 -3.81
N LEU A 246 -1.46 6.65 -2.59
CA LEU A 246 -0.07 6.88 -2.27
C LEU A 246 0.51 5.54 -1.84
N ARG A 247 1.79 5.30 -2.14
CA ARG A 247 2.52 4.12 -1.66
C ARG A 247 3.97 4.44 -1.35
N LEU A 248 4.54 3.66 -0.45
CA LEU A 248 5.98 3.58 -0.22
C LEU A 248 6.34 2.22 0.37
N ILE A 249 7.61 1.86 0.20
CA ILE A 249 8.24 0.72 0.85
C ILE A 249 9.39 1.27 1.68
N HIS A 250 9.32 1.05 2.98
CA HIS A 250 10.40 1.40 3.90
C HIS A 250 11.18 0.13 4.22
N MET A 251 12.33 -0.04 3.56
CA MET A 251 13.19 -1.20 3.68
C MET A 251 14.52 -0.81 4.32
N VAL A 252 14.95 -1.57 5.31
CA VAL A 252 16.23 -1.39 6.00
C VAL A 252 16.94 -2.73 6.24
N PRO A 253 18.28 -2.75 6.36
CA PRO A 253 18.99 -3.93 6.83
C PRO A 253 18.44 -4.40 8.18
N SER A 254 18.35 -5.71 8.39
CA SER A 254 17.91 -6.29 9.66
C SER A 254 19.08 -6.58 10.58
N ASN A 255 18.82 -6.52 11.89
CA ASN A 255 19.72 -7.01 12.93
C ASN A 255 19.30 -8.41 13.43
N LYS A 256 18.29 -9.04 12.83
CA LYS A 256 17.78 -10.36 13.22
C LYS A 256 18.58 -11.45 12.53
N ASP A 257 18.90 -12.50 13.28
CA ASP A 257 19.59 -13.65 12.71
C ASP A 257 18.78 -14.29 11.58
N GLY A 258 19.45 -14.58 10.47
CA GLY A 258 18.84 -15.16 9.29
C GLY A 258 17.86 -14.24 8.53
N VAL A 259 17.87 -12.93 8.76
CA VAL A 259 17.11 -11.93 8.00
C VAL A 259 18.09 -10.86 7.49
N ASP A 260 18.10 -10.61 6.19
CA ASP A 260 18.98 -9.59 5.59
C ASP A 260 18.29 -8.22 5.60
N TYR A 261 17.00 -8.17 5.25
CA TYR A 261 16.22 -6.93 5.19
C TYR A 261 14.87 -7.07 5.91
N GLU A 262 14.44 -5.98 6.53
CA GLU A 262 13.07 -5.78 6.98
C GLU A 262 12.40 -4.71 6.12
N SER A 263 11.25 -5.03 5.52
CA SER A 263 10.47 -4.07 4.74
C SER A 263 9.06 -3.88 5.29
N ASN A 264 8.63 -2.63 5.37
CA ASN A 264 7.26 -2.27 5.71
C ASN A 264 6.67 -1.49 4.56
N TRP A 265 5.62 -2.05 3.99
CA TRP A 265 4.88 -1.48 2.87
C TRP A 265 3.70 -0.71 3.42
N THR A 266 3.40 0.45 2.85
CA THR A 266 2.16 1.17 3.16
C THR A 266 1.55 1.80 1.95
N THR A 267 0.22 1.77 1.93
CA THR A 267 -0.58 2.50 0.95
C THR A 267 -1.66 3.33 1.65
N LEU A 268 -2.05 4.43 1.01
CA LEU A 268 -3.16 5.26 1.43
C LEU A 268 -4.04 5.55 0.22
N THR A 269 -5.32 5.16 0.26
CA THR A 269 -6.27 5.39 -0.83
C THR A 269 -7.36 6.40 -0.45
N PHE A 270 -7.82 7.19 -1.42
CA PHE A 270 -8.96 8.10 -1.30
C PHE A 270 -9.47 8.48 -2.70
N GLU A 271 -10.53 9.29 -2.78
CA GLU A 271 -11.08 9.75 -4.06
C GLU A 271 -11.18 11.28 -4.10
N ILE A 272 -10.78 11.87 -5.23
CA ILE A 272 -10.96 13.29 -5.52
C ILE A 272 -12.14 13.47 -6.46
N LYS A 273 -13.16 14.22 -6.00
CA LYS A 273 -14.35 14.55 -6.79
C LYS A 273 -13.96 15.39 -8.01
N ALA A 274 -14.61 15.12 -9.14
CA ALA A 274 -14.61 16.03 -10.27
C ALA A 274 -15.18 17.40 -9.85
N ALA A 275 -14.66 18.47 -10.44
CA ALA A 275 -15.28 19.77 -10.28
C ALA A 275 -16.72 19.69 -10.84
N ALA A 276 -17.69 20.24 -10.10
CA ALA A 276 -19.04 20.39 -10.62
C ALA A 276 -18.96 21.19 -11.93
N ARG A 277 -19.48 20.63 -13.03
CA ARG A 277 -19.67 21.40 -14.26
C ARG A 277 -20.67 22.51 -13.93
N LYS A 278 -20.23 23.76 -14.08
CA LYS A 278 -21.12 24.93 -13.99
C LYS A 278 -22.03 24.97 -15.20
#